data_AF-A0A2R6X8R2-F1
#
_entry.id   AF-A0A2R6X8R2-F1
#
_cell.length_a   1.000
_cell.length_b   1.000
_cell.length_c   1.000
_cell.angle_alpha   90.00
_cell.angle_beta   90.00
_cell.angle_gamma   90.00
#
_symmetry.space_group_name_H-M   'P 1'
#
loop_
_entity.id
_entity.type
_entity.pdbx_description
1 polymer ?
#
loop_
_entity_poly.entity_id
_entity_poly.type
_entity_poly.pdbx_seq_one_letter_code
_entity_poly.pdbx_strand_id
1 'polypeptide(L)'
;MLHTARRKRSSWYIMYRVGVILSQGIEAARYLEEEGIQTHVTLIYSFVQAAVAAQAGVSVIQLYIGRIRDWARTHSGDMNVDPVLQMGLDPGIALATRVYNYVHKNGYKSKLMAASVRNKQDVFSLLGLDYLIVPVKVLQSLKESKADFGEKYAFEPRLTPTAAKSTSFRVEETKSWDKVKFAEFGQSAMGPMAEELVASGVESSIAQTKRIEEHFAKIWPPPNV
;
A
#
# COMPACT_ATOMS: atom_id res chain seq x y z
N MET A 1 33.54 -16.55 17.91
CA MET A 1 33.68 -15.66 16.73
C MET A 1 33.36 -16.42 15.44
N LEU A 2 32.11 -16.81 15.24
CA LEU A 2 31.63 -17.32 13.94
C LEU A 2 30.78 -16.22 13.32
N HIS A 3 31.46 -15.24 12.73
CA HIS A 3 30.86 -14.33 11.76
C HIS A 3 30.60 -15.16 10.50
N THR A 4 29.43 -15.77 10.43
CA THR A 4 28.90 -16.31 9.17
C THR A 4 28.88 -15.16 8.18
N ALA A 5 29.71 -15.27 7.15
CA ALA A 5 29.69 -14.40 5.98
C ALA A 5 28.28 -14.47 5.35
N ARG A 6 27.39 -13.56 5.78
CA ARG A 6 26.05 -13.38 5.20
C ARG A 6 26.25 -13.15 3.71
N ARG A 7 25.70 -14.06 2.89
CA ARG A 7 25.58 -13.97 1.43
C ARG A 7 24.79 -12.71 1.04
N LYS A 8 25.41 -11.54 1.13
CA LYS A 8 24.92 -10.28 0.53
C LYS A 8 25.28 -10.30 -0.96
N ARG A 9 24.57 -11.04 -1.81
CA ARG A 9 24.67 -10.92 -3.29
C ARG A 9 23.70 -11.87 -4.00
N SER A 10 22.40 -11.53 -4.02
CA SER A 10 21.45 -11.97 -5.07
C SER A 10 20.00 -11.49 -4.90
N SER A 11 19.58 -10.99 -3.73
CA SER A 11 18.15 -10.67 -3.48
C SER A 11 17.63 -9.34 -4.04
N TRP A 12 18.41 -8.57 -4.81
CA TRP A 12 17.98 -7.25 -5.32
C TRP A 12 16.83 -7.30 -6.34
N TYR A 13 16.48 -8.49 -6.85
CA TYR A 13 15.41 -8.69 -7.84
C TYR A 13 14.13 -9.32 -7.27
N ILE A 14 14.11 -9.73 -6.00
CA ILE A 14 12.98 -10.45 -5.40
C ILE A 14 12.52 -9.68 -4.16
N MET A 15 11.26 -9.26 -4.17
CA MET A 15 10.57 -8.74 -2.99
C MET A 15 9.52 -9.74 -2.52
N TYR A 16 9.56 -10.06 -1.23
CA TYR A 16 8.58 -10.96 -0.63
C TYR A 16 7.31 -10.20 -0.32
N ARG A 17 6.21 -10.61 -0.96
CA ARG A 17 4.92 -9.97 -0.77
C ARG A 17 4.25 -10.48 0.49
N VAL A 18 4.02 -9.60 1.45
CA VAL A 18 3.39 -9.92 2.74
C VAL A 18 2.03 -9.21 2.80
N GLY A 19 0.96 -9.99 2.91
CA GLY A 19 -0.37 -9.44 3.17
C GLY A 19 -0.44 -8.90 4.60
N VAL A 20 -0.87 -7.66 4.78
CA VAL A 20 -1.10 -7.13 6.13
C VAL A 20 -2.34 -7.80 6.72
N ILE A 21 -2.10 -8.80 7.55
CA ILE A 21 -3.02 -9.18 8.62
C ILE A 21 -2.39 -8.63 9.89
N LEU A 22 -2.87 -7.43 10.22
CA LEU A 22 -2.66 -6.69 11.45
C LEU A 22 -1.25 -6.85 12.04
N SER A 23 -1.04 -7.67 13.07
CA SER A 23 0.22 -7.68 13.82
C SER A 23 1.25 -8.65 13.24
N GLN A 24 0.82 -9.86 12.89
CA GLN A 24 1.74 -10.93 12.51
C GLN A 24 2.38 -10.66 11.15
N GLY A 25 1.63 -10.11 10.19
CA GLY A 25 2.17 -9.76 8.88
C GLY A 25 3.26 -8.68 8.97
N ILE A 26 3.03 -7.65 9.78
CA ILE A 26 4.01 -6.58 10.01
C ILE A 26 5.21 -7.10 10.79
N GLU A 27 5.01 -7.93 11.81
CA GLU A 27 6.11 -8.49 12.59
C GLU A 27 6.98 -9.43 11.74
N ALA A 28 6.37 -10.25 10.89
CA ALA A 28 7.08 -11.05 9.91
C ALA A 28 7.86 -10.18 8.93
N ALA A 29 7.26 -9.09 8.43
CA ALA A 29 7.93 -8.17 7.53
C ALA A 29 9.15 -7.52 8.20
N ARG A 30 8.99 -7.02 9.44
CA ARG A 30 10.08 -6.46 10.25
C ARG A 30 11.22 -7.46 10.43
N TYR A 31 10.90 -8.70 10.78
CA TYR A 31 11.90 -9.75 10.97
C TYR A 31 12.66 -10.04 9.67
N LEU A 32 11.96 -10.13 8.53
CA LEU A 32 12.60 -10.32 7.22
C LEU A 32 13.51 -9.16 6.83
N GLU A 33 13.09 -7.91 7.06
CA GLU A 33 13.91 -6.72 6.78
C GLU A 33 15.16 -6.65 7.67
N GLU A 34 15.05 -7.06 8.94
CA GLU A 34 16.18 -7.20 9.88
C GLU A 34 17.21 -8.24 9.38
N GLU A 35 16.73 -9.29 8.70
CA GLU A 35 17.57 -10.29 8.02
C GLU A 35 18.09 -9.82 6.65
N GLY A 36 17.72 -8.61 6.20
CA GLY A 36 18.12 -8.03 4.91
C GLY A 36 17.32 -8.55 3.71
N ILE A 37 16.13 -9.11 3.97
CA ILE A 37 15.19 -9.58 2.95
C ILE A 37 14.13 -8.50 2.73
N GLN A 38 14.10 -7.95 1.51
CA GLN A 38 13.18 -6.87 1.17
C GLN A 38 11.72 -7.36 1.13
N THR A 39 10.86 -6.62 1.79
CA THR A 39 9.44 -6.93 1.91
C THR A 39 8.59 -5.90 1.18
N HIS A 40 7.56 -6.42 0.54
CA HIS A 40 6.52 -5.66 -0.11
C HIS A 40 5.21 -5.92 0.62
N VAL A 41 4.81 -4.94 1.43
CA VAL A 41 3.61 -5.02 2.24
C VAL A 41 2.41 -4.53 1.44
N THR A 42 1.38 -5.37 1.32
CA THR A 42 0.20 -5.17 0.45
C THR A 42 -1.11 -5.17 1.24
N LEU A 43 -2.21 -4.77 0.59
CA LEU A 43 -3.56 -4.65 1.18
C LEU A 43 -3.65 -3.53 2.23
N ILE A 44 -2.98 -2.41 1.95
CA ILE A 44 -3.07 -1.20 2.78
C ILE A 44 -4.23 -0.34 2.29
N TYR A 45 -5.18 -0.08 3.19
CA TYR A 45 -6.39 0.70 2.95
C TYR A 45 -6.59 1.82 3.97
N SER A 46 -5.84 1.85 5.07
CA SER A 46 -5.89 2.91 6.08
C SER A 46 -4.53 3.55 6.32
N PHE A 47 -4.56 4.74 6.91
CA PHE A 47 -3.36 5.47 7.29
C PHE A 47 -2.57 4.73 8.39
N VAL A 48 -3.25 4.14 9.37
CA VAL A 48 -2.63 3.42 10.49
C VAL A 48 -1.81 2.24 9.99
N GLN A 49 -2.34 1.45 9.06
CA GLN A 49 -1.60 0.35 8.44
C GLN A 49 -0.32 0.83 7.76
N ALA A 50 -0.40 1.92 7.00
CA ALA A 50 0.75 2.49 6.30
C ALA A 50 1.80 3.06 7.26
N ALA A 51 1.36 3.76 8.31
CA ALA A 51 2.24 4.34 9.32
C ALA A 51 3.02 3.26 10.06
N VAL A 52 2.34 2.18 10.45
CA VAL A 52 2.94 1.02 11.12
C VAL A 52 3.92 0.29 10.20
N ALA A 53 3.55 0.07 8.93
CA ALA A 53 4.44 -0.53 7.95
C ALA A 53 5.72 0.30 7.76
N ALA A 54 5.59 1.63 7.67
CA ALA A 54 6.74 2.54 7.56
C ALA A 54 7.65 2.47 8.81
N GLN A 55 7.05 2.43 10.01
CA GLN A 55 7.79 2.28 11.27
C GLN A 55 8.49 0.92 11.40
N ALA A 56 7.90 -0.14 10.83
CA ALA A 56 8.51 -1.47 10.77
C ALA A 56 9.68 -1.56 9.77
N GLY A 57 9.98 -0.48 9.03
CA GLY A 57 11.12 -0.41 8.14
C GLY A 57 10.95 -1.19 6.83
N VAL A 58 9.70 -1.46 6.42
CA VAL A 58 9.42 -2.26 5.22
C VAL A 58 9.90 -1.54 3.96
N SER A 59 10.38 -2.31 2.98
CA SER A 59 10.94 -1.77 1.74
C SER A 59 9.87 -1.10 0.86
N VAL A 60 8.69 -1.73 0.71
CA VAL A 60 7.58 -1.20 -0.12
C VAL A 60 6.24 -1.30 0.60
N ILE A 61 5.44 -0.23 0.54
CA ILE A 61 4.07 -0.15 1.06
C ILE A 61 3.10 0.05 -0.12
N GLN A 62 2.22 -0.91 -0.36
CA GLN A 62 1.25 -0.88 -1.47
C GLN A 62 -0.16 -0.48 -1.03
N LEU A 63 -0.59 0.69 -1.51
CA LEU A 63 -1.89 1.33 -1.27
C LEU A 63 -2.89 0.96 -2.37
N TYR A 64 -4.10 0.56 -2.00
CA TYR A 64 -5.16 0.16 -2.95
C TYR A 64 -6.22 1.25 -3.17
N ILE A 65 -5.80 2.36 -3.78
CA ILE A 65 -6.62 3.58 -3.87
C ILE A 65 -7.98 3.38 -4.56
N GLY A 66 -8.03 2.61 -5.65
CA GLY A 66 -9.28 2.43 -6.40
C GLY A 66 -10.29 1.55 -5.68
N ARG A 67 -9.83 0.62 -4.83
CA ARG A 67 -10.75 -0.19 -4.01
C ARG A 67 -11.43 0.65 -2.94
N ILE A 68 -10.70 1.60 -2.36
CA ILE A 68 -11.27 2.57 -1.40
C ILE A 68 -12.34 3.42 -2.08
N ARG A 69 -12.05 3.96 -3.28
CA ARG A 69 -13.03 4.69 -4.09
C ARG A 69 -14.26 3.86 -4.40
N ASP A 70 -14.08 2.61 -4.82
CA ASP A 70 -15.19 1.75 -5.20
C ASP A 70 -16.06 1.42 -3.98
N TRP A 71 -15.45 1.13 -2.83
CA TRP A 71 -16.17 0.93 -1.57
C TRP A 71 -16.97 2.17 -1.18
N ALA A 72 -16.37 3.35 -1.26
CA ALA A 72 -16.97 4.65 -0.91
C ALA A 72 -18.17 5.05 -1.78
N ARG A 73 -18.38 4.41 -2.94
CA ARG A 73 -19.54 4.67 -3.81
C ARG A 73 -20.80 3.95 -3.35
N THR A 74 -20.65 2.85 -2.63
CA THR A 74 -21.76 1.97 -2.24
C THR A 74 -21.93 1.87 -0.72
N HIS A 75 -21.05 2.50 0.05
CA HIS A 75 -21.03 2.45 1.50
C HIS A 75 -20.83 3.86 2.09
N SER A 76 -21.18 4.00 3.36
CA SER A 76 -20.99 5.19 4.20
C SER A 76 -20.81 4.76 5.66
N GLY A 77 -20.53 5.70 6.55
CA GLY A 77 -20.35 5.43 7.98
C GLY A 77 -18.92 5.09 8.37
N ASP A 78 -17.96 5.32 7.48
CA ASP A 78 -16.54 5.16 7.80
C ASP A 78 -15.91 6.53 8.12
N MET A 79 -15.35 6.65 9.33
CA MET A 79 -14.78 7.88 9.86
C MET A 79 -13.57 8.41 9.07
N ASN A 80 -12.91 7.57 8.28
CA ASN A 80 -11.77 7.93 7.47
C ASN A 80 -12.17 8.28 6.02
N VAL A 81 -13.33 7.83 5.56
CA VAL A 81 -13.84 8.05 4.19
C VAL A 81 -14.82 9.22 4.14
N ASP A 82 -15.82 9.25 5.03
CA ASP A 82 -16.94 10.19 4.96
C ASP A 82 -16.48 11.67 4.99
N PRO A 83 -15.54 12.09 5.87
CA PRO A 83 -15.07 13.47 5.86
C PRO A 83 -14.38 13.87 4.55
N VAL A 84 -13.68 12.93 3.91
CA VAL A 84 -12.99 13.17 2.64
C VAL A 84 -13.98 13.37 1.51
N LEU A 85 -15.04 12.55 1.47
CA LEU A 85 -16.13 12.69 0.51
C LEU A 85 -16.89 14.01 0.68
N GLN A 86 -17.12 14.47 1.92
CA GLN A 86 -17.75 15.76 2.21
C GLN A 86 -16.94 16.94 1.67
N MET A 87 -15.61 16.80 1.59
CA MET A 87 -14.72 17.79 0.97
C MET A 87 -14.69 17.70 -0.57
N GLY A 88 -15.44 16.78 -1.17
CA GLY A 88 -15.43 16.54 -2.62
C GLY A 88 -14.14 15.91 -3.13
N LEU A 89 -13.37 15.25 -2.26
CA LEU A 89 -12.09 14.63 -2.58
C LEU A 89 -12.23 13.13 -2.76
N ASP A 90 -11.31 12.54 -3.52
CA ASP A 90 -11.25 11.09 -3.65
C ASP A 90 -10.56 10.46 -2.42
N PRO A 91 -11.21 9.51 -1.72
CA PRO A 91 -10.66 8.93 -0.49
C PRO A 91 -9.37 8.12 -0.72
N GLY A 92 -9.24 7.47 -1.88
CA GLY A 92 -8.02 6.75 -2.24
C GLY A 92 -6.84 7.69 -2.48
N ILE A 93 -7.03 8.75 -3.27
CA ILE A 93 -6.00 9.77 -3.52
C ILE A 93 -5.64 10.52 -2.22
N ALA A 94 -6.63 10.84 -1.39
CA ALA A 94 -6.41 11.51 -0.11
C ALA A 94 -5.56 10.66 0.84
N LEU A 95 -5.85 9.36 0.94
CA LEU A 95 -5.01 8.44 1.70
C LEU A 95 -3.58 8.41 1.17
N ALA A 96 -3.39 8.24 -0.14
CA ALA A 96 -2.07 8.18 -0.74
C ALA A 96 -1.25 9.45 -0.48
N THR A 97 -1.89 10.61 -0.57
CA THR A 97 -1.29 11.91 -0.27
C THR A 97 -0.88 11.99 1.20
N ARG A 98 -1.77 11.61 2.11
CA ARG A 98 -1.50 11.63 3.56
C ARG A 98 -0.35 10.72 3.94
N VAL A 99 -0.32 9.50 3.40
CA VAL A 99 0.76 8.51 3.63
C VAL A 99 2.08 9.00 3.05
N TYR A 100 2.08 9.55 1.83
CA TYR A 100 3.27 10.15 1.23
C TYR A 100 3.88 11.22 2.12
N ASN A 101 3.06 12.16 2.59
CA ASN A 101 3.50 13.24 3.46
C ASN A 101 4.06 12.69 4.77
N TYR A 102 3.43 11.66 5.35
CA TYR A 102 3.89 11.05 6.59
C TYR A 102 5.25 10.36 6.44
N VAL A 103 5.41 9.55 5.39
CA VAL A 103 6.65 8.83 5.11
C VAL A 103 7.82 9.81 4.95
N HIS A 104 7.64 10.83 4.12
CA HIS A 104 8.69 11.78 3.80
C HIS A 104 8.98 12.77 4.94
N LYS A 105 7.96 13.23 5.67
CA LYS A 105 8.15 14.14 6.80
C LYS A 105 8.95 13.50 7.93
N ASN A 106 8.67 12.23 8.24
CA ASN A 106 9.33 11.50 9.32
C ASN A 106 10.63 10.81 8.86
N GLY A 107 11.02 10.94 7.58
CA GLY A 107 12.29 10.42 7.07
C GLY A 107 12.34 8.90 6.89
N TYR A 108 11.19 8.22 6.89
CA TYR A 108 11.11 6.79 6.60
C TYR A 108 11.61 6.49 5.18
N LYS A 109 12.24 5.33 4.98
CA LYS A 109 12.85 4.94 3.69
C LYS A 109 11.94 4.08 2.82
N SER A 110 10.81 3.63 3.37
CA SER A 110 9.82 2.83 2.67
C SER A 110 9.36 3.52 1.39
N LYS A 111 9.36 2.76 0.30
CA LYS A 111 8.84 3.19 -0.99
C LYS A 111 7.33 3.02 -1.05
N LEU A 112 6.65 3.96 -1.68
CA LEU A 112 5.20 3.96 -1.76
C LEU A 112 4.73 3.56 -3.15
N MET A 113 3.83 2.58 -3.18
CA MET A 113 3.28 2.02 -4.40
C MET A 113 1.77 2.16 -4.41
N ALA A 114 1.19 2.92 -5.34
CA ALA A 114 -0.25 2.94 -5.52
C ALA A 114 -0.68 1.89 -6.56
N ALA A 115 -1.71 1.13 -6.22
CA ALA A 115 -2.29 0.11 -7.07
C ALA A 115 -3.80 0.32 -7.23
N SER A 116 -4.40 -0.48 -8.11
CA SER A 116 -5.83 -0.40 -8.41
C SER A 116 -6.24 0.96 -9.00
N VAL A 117 -5.34 1.61 -9.73
CA VAL A 117 -5.57 2.87 -10.46
C VAL A 117 -6.66 2.67 -11.53
N ARG A 118 -7.65 3.57 -11.61
CA ARG A 118 -8.83 3.39 -12.48
C ARG A 118 -8.72 4.14 -13.81
N ASN A 119 -8.07 5.30 -13.83
CA ASN A 119 -7.98 6.15 -15.01
C ASN A 119 -6.68 6.98 -15.00
N LYS A 120 -6.44 7.76 -16.07
CA LYS A 120 -5.26 8.62 -16.18
C LYS A 120 -5.27 9.79 -15.19
N GLN A 121 -6.44 10.31 -14.83
CA GLN A 121 -6.57 11.40 -13.86
C GLN A 121 -6.06 11.00 -12.48
N ASP A 122 -6.27 9.75 -12.08
CA ASP A 122 -5.67 9.18 -10.87
C ASP A 122 -4.14 9.21 -10.95
N VAL A 123 -3.56 8.83 -12.09
CA VAL A 123 -2.11 8.87 -12.31
C VAL A 123 -1.58 10.29 -12.17
N PHE A 124 -2.22 11.26 -12.82
CA PHE A 124 -1.85 12.68 -12.70
C PHE A 124 -1.96 13.20 -11.26
N SER A 125 -2.94 12.73 -10.50
CA SER A 125 -3.14 13.10 -9.09
C SER A 125 -2.06 12.53 -8.16
N LEU A 126 -1.33 11.51 -8.61
CA LEU A 126 -0.34 10.75 -7.84
C LEU A 126 1.10 11.01 -8.29
N LEU A 127 1.32 11.94 -9.23
CA LEU A 127 2.67 12.27 -9.71
C LEU A 127 3.56 12.68 -8.54
N GLY A 128 4.68 11.97 -8.36
CA GLY A 128 5.59 12.12 -7.23
C GLY A 128 5.67 10.89 -6.32
N LEU A 129 4.72 9.95 -6.39
CA LEU A 129 4.85 8.63 -5.78
C LEU A 129 5.99 7.81 -6.39
N ASP A 130 6.59 6.92 -5.60
CA ASP A 130 7.72 6.09 -6.06
C ASP A 130 7.29 5.09 -7.15
N TYR A 131 6.13 4.44 -6.98
CA TYR A 131 5.63 3.44 -7.92
C TYR A 131 4.12 3.54 -8.16
N LEU A 132 3.69 3.23 -9.39
CA LEU A 132 2.29 3.09 -9.77
C LEU A 132 2.08 1.76 -10.50
N ILE A 133 1.17 0.92 -9.99
CA ILE A 133 0.67 -0.25 -10.71
C ILE A 133 -0.58 0.15 -11.47
N VAL A 134 -0.46 0.21 -12.79
CA VAL A 134 -1.51 0.66 -13.70
C VAL A 134 -1.92 -0.43 -14.70
N PRO A 135 -3.21 -0.60 -15.00
CA PRO A 135 -3.66 -1.49 -16.08
C PRO A 135 -3.15 -1.04 -17.45
N VAL A 136 -2.98 -1.98 -18.38
CA VAL A 136 -2.54 -1.70 -19.76
C VAL A 136 -3.42 -0.64 -20.44
N LYS A 137 -4.74 -0.67 -20.21
CA LYS A 137 -5.68 0.33 -20.73
C LYS A 137 -5.36 1.75 -20.26
N VAL A 138 -4.91 1.92 -19.01
CA VAL A 138 -4.51 3.22 -18.47
C VAL A 138 -3.20 3.68 -19.10
N LEU A 139 -2.23 2.76 -19.27
CA LEU A 139 -0.97 3.06 -19.96
C LEU A 139 -1.19 3.51 -21.41
N GLN A 140 -2.10 2.85 -22.15
CA GLN A 140 -2.48 3.26 -23.50
C GLN A 140 -3.08 4.66 -23.50
N SER A 141 -4.03 4.93 -22.58
CA SER A 141 -4.64 6.25 -22.45
C SER A 141 -3.62 7.35 -22.11
N LEU A 142 -2.60 7.05 -21.32
CA LEU A 142 -1.50 7.97 -21.02
C LEU A 142 -0.63 8.24 -22.25
N LYS A 143 -0.29 7.21 -23.03
CA LYS A 143 0.48 7.33 -24.27
C LYS A 143 -0.19 8.25 -25.30
N GLU A 144 -1.51 8.21 -25.37
CA GLU A 144 -2.33 9.03 -26.28
C GLU A 144 -2.59 10.44 -25.76
N SER A 145 -2.29 10.72 -24.48
CA SER A 145 -2.56 12.02 -23.88
C SER A 145 -1.47 13.02 -24.24
N LYS A 146 -1.88 14.19 -24.73
CA LYS A 146 -1.00 15.36 -24.83
C LYS A 146 -0.87 15.97 -23.43
N ALA A 147 0.37 16.10 -22.95
CA ALA A 147 0.64 16.76 -21.68
C ALA A 147 0.76 18.26 -21.93
N ASP A 148 -0.37 18.97 -21.90
CA ASP A 148 -0.36 20.42 -21.99
C ASP A 148 -0.12 21.02 -20.60
N PHE A 149 0.84 21.94 -20.52
CA PHE A 149 1.19 22.65 -19.29
C PHE A 149 0.08 23.63 -18.91
N GLY A 150 -0.30 23.70 -17.63
CA GLY A 150 -1.25 24.69 -17.10
C GLY A 150 -2.70 24.22 -16.89
N GLU A 151 -3.06 22.98 -17.27
CA GLU A 151 -4.37 22.42 -16.94
C GLU A 151 -4.42 21.74 -15.55
N LYS A 152 -5.62 21.47 -15.03
CA LYS A 152 -5.86 20.74 -13.76
C LYS A 152 -5.10 19.40 -13.69
N TYR A 153 -4.79 18.79 -14.84
CA TYR A 153 -4.02 17.55 -14.95
C TYR A 153 -2.71 17.71 -15.75
N ALA A 154 -2.05 18.86 -15.61
CA ALA A 154 -0.70 19.06 -16.13
C ALA A 154 0.30 18.04 -15.57
N PHE A 155 1.39 17.81 -16.30
CA PHE A 155 2.48 16.93 -15.90
C PHE A 155 3.36 17.60 -14.82
N GLU A 156 2.78 17.78 -13.64
CA GLU A 156 3.41 18.41 -12.49
C GLU A 156 3.36 17.48 -11.29
N PRO A 157 4.46 17.32 -10.52
CA PRO A 157 4.44 16.58 -9.28
C PRO A 157 3.39 17.13 -8.31
N ARG A 158 2.40 16.30 -7.95
CA ARG A 158 1.39 16.61 -6.94
C ARG A 158 1.88 16.26 -5.53
N LEU A 159 2.77 15.27 -5.44
CA LEU A 159 3.37 14.80 -4.21
C LEU A 159 4.85 15.20 -4.19
N THR A 160 5.24 16.06 -3.25
CA THR A 160 6.61 16.60 -3.20
C THR A 160 7.17 16.58 -1.77
N PRO A 161 8.49 16.39 -1.61
CA PRO A 161 9.12 16.45 -0.28
C PRO A 161 8.89 17.79 0.44
N THR A 162 8.78 18.90 -0.30
CA THR A 162 8.50 20.22 0.26
C THR A 162 7.10 20.29 0.88
N ALA A 163 6.07 19.82 0.18
CA ALA A 163 4.71 19.74 0.71
C ALA A 163 4.60 18.76 1.89
N ALA A 164 5.37 17.67 1.86
CA ALA A 164 5.42 16.73 2.98
C ALA A 164 5.93 17.39 4.26
N LYS A 165 7.00 18.21 4.18
CA LYS A 165 7.57 18.89 5.34
C LYS A 165 6.60 19.86 6.02
N SER A 166 5.74 20.54 5.25
CA SER A 166 4.76 21.50 5.77
C SER A 166 3.47 20.86 6.30
N THR A 167 3.22 19.57 6.02
CA THR A 167 2.01 18.87 6.46
C THR A 167 2.01 18.64 7.98
N SER A 168 0.92 18.95 8.67
CA SER A 168 0.74 18.65 10.09
C SER A 168 0.06 17.28 10.30
N PHE A 169 0.46 16.58 11.37
CA PHE A 169 -0.14 15.33 11.83
C PHE A 169 -0.54 15.50 13.28
N ARG A 170 -1.60 14.81 13.72
CA ARG A 170 -1.97 14.77 15.13
C ARG A 170 -0.88 14.04 15.93
N VAL A 171 -0.74 14.39 17.21
CA VAL A 171 0.29 13.80 18.08
C VAL A 171 0.14 12.28 18.13
N GLU A 172 -1.10 11.79 18.16
CA GLU A 172 -1.45 10.38 18.17
C GLU A 172 -0.96 9.63 16.93
N GLU A 173 -0.98 10.29 15.76
CA GLU A 173 -0.51 9.72 14.49
C GLU A 173 1.03 9.62 14.40
N THR A 174 1.72 10.42 15.21
CA THR A 174 3.19 10.42 15.29
C THR A 174 3.75 9.51 16.38
N LYS A 175 2.89 8.86 17.17
CA LYS A 175 3.33 7.92 18.20
C LYS A 175 4.03 6.72 17.56
N SER A 176 5.07 6.24 18.23
CA SER A 176 5.67 4.95 17.91
C SER A 176 4.69 3.83 18.25
N TRP A 177 4.43 2.97 17.27
CA TRP A 177 3.62 1.77 17.44
C TRP A 177 4.54 0.65 17.96
N ASP A 178 4.56 0.46 19.28
CA ASP A 178 5.15 -0.74 19.85
C ASP A 178 4.27 -1.97 19.55
N LYS A 179 4.85 -3.17 19.69
CA LYS A 179 4.17 -4.44 19.37
C LYS A 179 2.83 -4.62 20.12
N VAL A 180 2.75 -4.11 21.34
CA VAL A 180 1.59 -4.25 22.23
C VAL A 180 0.45 -3.35 21.76
N LYS A 181 0.75 -2.08 21.46
CA LYS A 181 -0.25 -1.12 20.97
C LYS A 181 -0.86 -1.53 19.65
N PHE A 182 -0.11 -2.16 18.75
CA PHE A 182 -0.69 -2.53 17.46
C PHE A 182 -1.76 -3.63 17.59
N ALA A 183 -1.55 -4.64 18.45
CA ALA A 183 -2.54 -5.69 18.66
C ALA A 183 -3.84 -5.16 19.31
N GLU A 184 -3.73 -4.15 20.17
CA GLU A 184 -4.87 -3.56 20.89
C GLU A 184 -5.59 -2.45 20.11
N PHE A 185 -4.86 -1.61 19.36
CA PHE A 185 -5.42 -0.48 18.61
C PHE A 185 -5.69 -0.80 17.13
N GLY A 186 -5.01 -1.80 16.57
CA GLY A 186 -4.84 -1.96 15.12
C GLY A 186 -6.09 -2.33 14.35
N GLN A 187 -7.09 -2.96 14.96
CA GLN A 187 -8.33 -3.32 14.25
C GLN A 187 -9.26 -2.09 14.22
N SER A 188 -9.70 -1.65 15.39
CA SER A 188 -10.64 -0.52 15.53
C SER A 188 -10.12 0.83 14.98
N ALA A 189 -8.80 1.05 14.95
CA ALA A 189 -8.24 2.30 14.42
C ALA A 189 -8.17 2.35 12.87
N MET A 190 -8.33 1.22 12.16
CA MET A 190 -8.34 1.23 10.70
C MET A 190 -9.66 1.74 10.11
N GLY A 191 -10.75 1.60 10.86
CA GLY A 191 -12.11 1.86 10.40
C GLY A 191 -12.71 0.67 9.64
N PRO A 192 -14.06 0.58 9.60
CA PRO A 192 -14.79 -0.55 9.03
C PRO A 192 -14.47 -0.81 7.55
N MET A 193 -14.21 0.23 6.75
CA MET A 193 -13.85 0.08 5.34
C MET A 193 -12.56 -0.72 5.17
N ALA A 194 -11.53 -0.36 5.93
CA ALA A 194 -10.24 -1.01 5.81
C ALA A 194 -10.30 -2.45 6.34
N GLU A 195 -11.04 -2.72 7.42
CA GLU A 195 -11.26 -4.08 7.91
C GLU A 195 -11.94 -4.96 6.84
N GLU A 196 -13.02 -4.48 6.23
CA GLU A 196 -13.76 -5.20 5.19
C GLU A 196 -12.91 -5.45 3.93
N LEU A 197 -12.17 -4.43 3.46
CA LEU A 197 -11.33 -4.54 2.27
C LEU A 197 -10.09 -5.43 2.48
N VAL A 198 -9.56 -5.50 3.71
CA VAL A 198 -8.53 -6.47 4.07
C VAL A 198 -9.12 -7.88 4.06
N ALA A 199 -10.24 -8.10 4.77
CA ALA A 199 -10.87 -9.41 4.87
C ALA A 199 -11.22 -9.98 3.49
N SER A 200 -11.96 -9.22 2.67
CA SER A 200 -12.31 -9.61 1.30
C SER A 200 -11.08 -9.81 0.40
N GLY A 201 -10.03 -9.02 0.58
CA GLY A 201 -8.77 -9.17 -0.14
C GLY A 201 -8.04 -10.48 0.17
N VAL A 202 -8.03 -10.87 1.45
CA VAL A 202 -7.43 -12.13 1.91
C VAL A 202 -8.27 -13.32 1.44
N GLU A 203 -9.58 -13.28 1.61
CA GLU A 203 -10.51 -14.33 1.15
C GLU A 203 -10.38 -14.55 -0.36
N SER A 204 -10.33 -13.47 -1.14
CA SER A 204 -10.09 -13.55 -2.58
C SER A 204 -8.78 -14.26 -2.90
N SER A 205 -7.70 -13.94 -2.18
CA SER A 205 -6.38 -14.56 -2.36
C SER A 205 -6.41 -16.06 -2.02
N ILE A 206 -7.11 -16.44 -0.95
CA ILE A 206 -7.33 -17.84 -0.57
C ILE A 206 -8.10 -18.58 -1.66
N ALA A 207 -9.20 -17.99 -2.16
CA ALA A 207 -10.01 -18.58 -3.21
C ALA A 207 -9.23 -18.79 -4.52
N GLN A 208 -8.41 -17.81 -4.92
CA GLN A 208 -7.53 -17.97 -6.09
C GLN A 208 -6.48 -19.06 -5.88
N THR A 209 -5.91 -19.16 -4.68
CA THR A 209 -4.93 -20.20 -4.34
C THR A 209 -5.56 -21.59 -4.47
N LYS A 210 -6.73 -21.81 -3.85
CA LYS A 210 -7.47 -23.09 -3.96
C LYS A 210 -7.79 -23.46 -5.40
N ARG A 211 -8.25 -22.49 -6.20
CA ARG A 211 -8.52 -22.71 -7.62
C ARG A 211 -7.27 -23.14 -8.39
N ILE A 212 -6.12 -22.52 -8.09
CA ILE A 212 -4.84 -22.89 -8.72
C ILE A 212 -4.42 -24.30 -8.27
N GLU A 213 -4.56 -24.64 -7.00
CA GLU A 213 -4.25 -25.99 -6.46
C GLU A 213 -5.05 -27.09 -7.16
N GLU A 214 -6.35 -26.87 -7.43
CA GLU A 214 -7.19 -27.81 -8.19
C GLU A 214 -6.67 -28.05 -9.62
N HIS A 215 -6.05 -27.05 -10.24
CA HIS A 215 -5.41 -27.20 -11.54
C HIS A 215 -4.07 -27.92 -11.42
N PHE A 216 -3.27 -27.64 -10.38
CA PHE A 216 -2.02 -28.34 -10.13
C PHE A 216 -2.22 -29.83 -9.84
N ALA A 217 -3.28 -30.20 -9.10
CA ALA A 217 -3.61 -31.60 -8.81
C ALA A 217 -3.92 -32.43 -10.08
N LYS A 218 -4.28 -31.77 -11.20
CA LYS A 218 -4.51 -32.45 -12.49
C LYS A 218 -3.23 -32.74 -13.26
N ILE A 219 -2.13 -32.08 -12.91
CA ILE A 219 -0.83 -32.18 -13.59
C ILE A 219 0.27 -32.78 -12.70
N TRP A 220 -0.01 -33.02 -11.41
CA TRP A 220 0.95 -33.50 -10.42
C TRP A 220 0.33 -34.58 -9.49
N PRO A 221 1.05 -35.68 -9.17
CA PRO A 221 2.37 -36.02 -9.67
C PRO A 221 2.32 -36.40 -11.16
N PRO A 222 3.40 -36.12 -11.92
CA PRO A 222 3.49 -36.53 -13.31
C PRO A 222 3.34 -38.06 -13.40
N PRO A 223 2.81 -38.61 -14.51
CA PRO A 223 2.55 -40.04 -14.67
C PRO A 223 3.75 -40.97 -14.42
N ASN A 224 4.97 -40.42 -14.40
CA ASN A 224 6.24 -41.13 -14.28
C ASN A 224 7.05 -40.72 -13.03
N VAL A 225 6.39 -40.23 -11.97
CA VAL A 225 7.01 -39.96 -10.65
C VAL A 225 6.42 -40.89 -9.61
#